data_AF-A0A853KE39-F1
#
_entry.id   AF-A0A853KE39-F1
#
_cell.length_a   1.000
_cell.length_b   1.000
_cell.length_c   1.000
_cell.angle_alpha   90.00
_cell.angle_beta   90.00
_cell.angle_gamma   90.00
#
_symmetry.space_group_name_H-M   'P 1'
#
loop_
_entity.id
_entity.type
_entity.pdbx_description
1 polymer ?
#
loop_
_entity_poly.entity_id
_entity_poly.type
_entity_poly.pdbx_seq_one_letter_code
_entity_poly.pdbx_strand_id
1 'polypeptide(L)'
;MQSKNLAVCNFCKGAESEGLEAARELDKAIAGMSVPFPMRVGYSGCPNACGESLSKDIGIVKIKDTFNVYVGGETKTLNASSGKLIMEKVTSDLLPGVVNQIVKVYQKNGRKRERFSHFLKRFGLDALRNELAI
;
A
#
# COMPACT_ATOMS: atom_id res chain seq x y z
N MET A 1 17.50 -1.72 0.66
CA MET A 1 17.03 -0.74 -0.35
C MET A 1 15.99 0.13 0.35
N GLN A 2 15.89 1.43 0.07
CA GLN A 2 14.85 2.26 0.71
C GLN A 2 13.55 2.23 -0.11
N SER A 3 12.41 2.37 0.56
CA SER A 3 11.09 2.57 -0.08
C SER A 3 11.08 3.82 -0.97
N LYS A 4 10.32 3.82 -2.06
CA LYS A 4 10.09 5.02 -2.87
C LYS A 4 8.95 5.86 -2.27
N ASN A 5 8.96 7.16 -2.54
CA ASN A 5 7.93 8.13 -2.12
C ASN A 5 6.51 7.67 -2.48
N LEU A 6 5.52 8.11 -1.69
CA LEU A 6 4.11 7.85 -1.92
C LEU A 6 3.62 8.47 -3.24
N ALA A 7 2.99 7.69 -4.11
CA ALA A 7 2.31 8.20 -5.29
C ALA A 7 0.89 8.64 -4.92
N VAL A 8 0.58 9.93 -5.05
CA VAL A 8 -0.72 10.52 -4.64
C VAL A 8 -1.48 11.03 -5.87
N CYS A 9 -2.79 10.77 -5.93
CA CYS A 9 -3.67 11.41 -6.90
C CYS A 9 -3.87 12.90 -6.53
N ASN A 10 -3.39 13.85 -7.36
CA ASN A 10 -3.47 15.30 -7.07
C ASN A 10 -3.90 16.17 -8.28
N PHE A 11 -4.78 15.66 -9.14
CA PHE A 11 -5.13 16.36 -10.39
C PHE A 11 -6.61 16.82 -10.47
N CYS A 12 -7.47 16.36 -9.57
CA CYS A 12 -8.90 16.66 -9.59
C CYS A 12 -9.36 17.24 -8.25
N LYS A 13 -10.56 17.83 -8.23
CA LYS A 13 -11.15 18.40 -7.00
C LYS A 13 -11.26 17.38 -5.85
N GLY A 14 -11.45 16.10 -6.17
CA GLY A 14 -11.46 15.02 -5.19
C GLY A 14 -10.12 14.84 -4.46
N ALA A 15 -9.00 15.29 -5.02
CA ALA A 15 -7.72 15.30 -4.31
C ALA A 15 -7.63 16.46 -3.30
N GLU A 16 -8.11 17.64 -3.68
CA GLU A 16 -8.03 18.86 -2.87
C GLU A 16 -8.93 18.82 -1.63
N SER A 17 -10.08 18.13 -1.72
CA SER A 17 -11.02 17.96 -0.60
C SER A 17 -10.83 16.67 0.22
N GLU A 18 -10.07 15.67 -0.25
CA GLU A 18 -10.08 14.33 0.38
C GLU A 18 -8.70 13.75 0.72
N GLY A 19 -8.30 13.91 1.98
CA GLY A 19 -7.29 13.07 2.66
C GLY A 19 -5.83 13.32 2.24
N LEU A 20 -5.54 14.52 1.75
CA LEU A 20 -4.18 14.98 1.48
C LEU A 20 -3.31 15.02 2.76
N GLU A 21 -3.93 15.25 3.92
CA GLU A 21 -3.30 15.14 5.24
C GLU A 21 -2.95 13.69 5.58
N ALA A 22 -3.90 12.76 5.47
CA ALA A 22 -3.66 11.33 5.65
C ALA A 22 -2.56 10.79 4.73
N ALA A 23 -2.51 11.27 3.48
CA ALA A 23 -1.44 10.94 2.55
C ALA A 23 -0.07 11.46 3.03
N ARG A 24 0.01 12.68 3.59
CA ARG A 24 1.25 13.22 4.16
C ARG A 24 1.71 12.46 5.39
N GLU A 25 0.79 12.11 6.29
CA GLU A 25 1.11 11.30 7.47
C GLU A 25 1.61 9.92 7.07
N LEU A 26 0.96 9.30 6.08
CA LEU A 26 1.39 8.03 5.54
C LEU A 26 2.77 8.11 4.89
N ASP A 27 3.04 9.14 4.08
CA ASP A 27 4.34 9.35 3.44
C ASP A 27 5.46 9.48 4.49
N LYS A 28 5.24 10.27 5.55
CA LYS A 28 6.17 10.38 6.69
C LYS A 28 6.42 9.03 7.37
N ALA A 29 5.38 8.21 7.53
CA ALA A 29 5.49 6.92 8.20
C ALA A 29 6.29 5.90 7.39
N ILE A 30 6.18 5.92 6.06
CA ILE A 30 6.87 4.96 5.18
C ILE A 30 8.23 5.45 4.66
N ALA A 31 8.50 6.76 4.75
CA ALA A 31 9.75 7.36 4.30
C ALA A 31 10.96 6.74 5.03
N GLY A 32 12.01 6.40 4.27
CA GLY A 32 13.26 5.89 4.83
C GLY A 32 13.22 4.44 5.35
N MET A 33 12.07 3.75 5.30
CA MET A 33 12.00 2.35 5.71
C MET A 33 12.89 1.46 4.83
N SER A 34 13.73 0.66 5.48
CA SER A 34 14.59 -0.33 4.82
C SER A 34 13.75 -1.54 4.40
N VAL A 35 13.73 -1.87 3.12
CA VAL A 35 12.97 -3.01 2.59
C VAL A 35 13.86 -3.92 1.75
N PRO A 36 13.51 -5.22 1.63
CA PRO A 36 14.26 -6.18 0.81
C PRO A 36 14.41 -5.74 -0.66
N PHE A 37 13.37 -5.10 -1.21
CA PHE A 37 13.34 -4.46 -2.52
C PHE A 37 12.41 -3.22 -2.47
N PRO A 38 12.67 -2.13 -3.21
CA PRO A 38 11.86 -0.91 -3.18
C PRO A 38 10.40 -1.21 -3.51
N MET A 39 9.54 -0.83 -2.59
CA MET A 39 8.11 -0.94 -2.72
C MET A 39 7.54 0.31 -3.38
N ARG A 40 6.40 0.14 -4.06
CA ARG A 40 5.57 1.23 -4.55
C ARG A 40 4.34 1.30 -3.66
N VAL A 41 4.09 2.49 -3.10
CA VAL A 41 2.87 2.76 -2.35
C VAL A 41 2.08 3.81 -3.12
N GLY A 42 0.78 3.56 -3.32
CA GLY A 42 -0.11 4.48 -4.01
C GLY A 42 -1.29 4.86 -3.13
N TYR A 43 -1.68 6.13 -3.16
CA TYR A 43 -2.80 6.69 -2.43
C TYR A 43 -3.78 7.37 -3.38
N SER A 44 -5.07 7.05 -3.23
CA SER A 44 -6.17 7.67 -3.95
C SER A 44 -7.21 8.18 -2.97
N GLY A 45 -7.46 9.50 -3.02
CA GLY A 45 -8.40 10.18 -2.13
C GLY A 45 -9.88 9.92 -2.42
N CYS A 46 -10.22 9.09 -3.43
CA CYS A 46 -11.61 8.73 -3.71
C CYS A 46 -11.71 7.32 -4.33
N PRO A 47 -12.93 6.73 -4.38
CA PRO A 47 -13.15 5.36 -4.86
C PRO A 47 -12.76 5.13 -6.32
N ASN A 48 -12.65 6.18 -7.13
CA ASN A 48 -12.27 6.05 -8.55
C ASN A 48 -10.82 5.56 -8.74
N ALA A 49 -9.98 5.66 -7.71
CA ALA A 49 -8.61 5.14 -7.70
C ALA A 49 -7.73 5.59 -8.90
N CYS A 50 -7.97 6.81 -9.42
CA CYS A 50 -7.29 7.35 -10.60
C CYS A 50 -5.76 7.51 -10.41
N GLY A 51 -5.27 7.53 -9.18
CA GLY A 51 -3.83 7.55 -8.86
C GLY A 51 -3.12 6.20 -9.04
N GLU A 52 -3.77 5.26 -9.74
CA GLU A 52 -3.29 3.90 -9.97
C GLU A 52 -2.95 3.13 -8.67
N SER A 53 -3.59 3.45 -7.54
CA SER A 53 -3.26 2.84 -6.23
C SER A 53 -3.33 1.31 -6.27
N LEU A 54 -4.32 0.76 -6.98
CA LEU A 54 -4.53 -0.68 -7.11
C LEU A 54 -3.45 -1.40 -7.92
N SER A 55 -2.57 -0.66 -8.60
CA SER A 55 -1.47 -1.20 -9.40
C SER A 55 -0.13 -1.24 -8.65
N LYS A 56 -0.10 -0.69 -7.43
CA LYS A 56 1.11 -0.56 -6.61
C LYS A 56 1.23 -1.76 -5.66
N ASP A 57 2.42 -1.93 -5.09
CA ASP A 57 2.70 -3.00 -4.13
C ASP A 57 1.78 -2.88 -2.90
N ILE A 58 1.54 -1.64 -2.43
CA ILE A 58 0.49 -1.30 -1.47
C ILE A 58 -0.38 -0.18 -2.07
N GLY A 59 -1.69 -0.41 -2.13
CA GLY A 59 -2.68 0.56 -2.62
C GLY A 59 -3.62 1.01 -1.52
N ILE A 60 -3.77 2.32 -1.36
CA ILE A 60 -4.72 2.93 -0.43
C ILE A 60 -5.79 3.64 -1.26
N VAL A 61 -7.05 3.36 -0.96
CA VAL A 61 -8.21 3.98 -1.60
C VAL A 61 -9.16 4.46 -0.52
N LYS A 62 -9.46 5.76 -0.51
CA LYS A 62 -10.43 6.35 0.41
C LYS A 62 -11.86 6.03 -0.04
N ILE A 63 -12.67 5.54 0.89
CA ILE A 63 -14.09 5.23 0.76
C ILE A 63 -14.84 5.96 1.87
N LYS A 64 -15.56 7.04 1.51
CA LYS A 64 -16.20 7.96 2.47
C LYS A 64 -15.17 8.47 3.50
N ASP A 65 -15.35 8.18 4.78
CA ASP A 65 -14.47 8.62 5.88
C ASP A 65 -13.40 7.58 6.26
N THR A 66 -13.30 6.49 5.51
CA THR A 66 -12.39 5.37 5.81
C THR A 66 -11.54 4.99 4.59
N PHE A 67 -10.60 4.07 4.78
CA PHE A 67 -9.65 3.62 3.78
C PHE A 67 -9.69 2.12 3.60
N ASN A 68 -9.66 1.68 2.34
CA ASN A 68 -9.40 0.30 1.98
C ASN A 68 -7.94 0.14 1.57
N VAL A 69 -7.30 -0.89 2.11
CA VAL A 69 -5.90 -1.23 1.85
C VAL A 69 -5.84 -2.46 0.96
N TYR A 70 -5.04 -2.36 -0.09
CA TYR A 70 -4.82 -3.40 -1.09
C TYR A 70 -3.33 -3.73 -1.15
N VAL A 71 -3.00 -4.98 -1.46
CA VAL A 71 -1.61 -5.47 -1.56
C VAL A 71 -1.37 -6.30 -2.81
N GLY A 72 -0.17 -6.22 -3.36
CA GLY A 72 0.29 -7.09 -4.44
C GLY A 72 -0.07 -6.64 -5.86
N GLY A 73 -0.36 -5.36 -6.06
CA GLY A 73 -0.45 -4.80 -7.41
C GLY A 73 0.90 -4.91 -8.12
N GLU A 74 0.87 -5.38 -9.38
CA GLU A 74 2.05 -5.53 -10.22
C GLU A 74 1.79 -5.01 -11.62
N THR A 75 2.72 -4.23 -12.16
CA THR A 75 2.64 -3.61 -13.49
C THR A 75 3.98 -3.59 -14.22
N LYS A 76 5.08 -4.01 -13.58
CA LYS A 76 6.42 -4.01 -14.18
C LYS A 76 6.79 -5.34 -14.84
N THR A 77 5.87 -6.29 -14.89
CA THR A 77 6.07 -7.60 -15.50
C THR A 77 4.90 -7.92 -16.41
N LEU A 78 5.07 -8.90 -17.30
CA LEU A 78 3.98 -9.41 -18.14
C LEU A 78 2.85 -10.05 -17.32
N ASN A 79 3.13 -10.42 -16.06
CA ASN A 79 2.15 -10.93 -15.11
C ASN A 79 1.50 -9.79 -14.31
N ALA A 80 0.98 -8.78 -15.02
CA ALA A 80 0.32 -7.66 -14.38
C ALA A 80 -0.91 -8.12 -13.60
N SER A 81 -1.09 -7.57 -12.40
CA SER A 81 -2.21 -7.92 -11.52
C SER A 81 -2.64 -6.73 -10.68
N SER A 82 -3.94 -6.63 -10.40
CA SER A 82 -4.46 -5.69 -9.43
C SER A 82 -4.18 -6.15 -8.00
N GLY A 83 -4.04 -5.18 -7.10
CA GLY A 83 -3.93 -5.42 -5.67
C GLY A 83 -5.16 -6.12 -5.11
N LYS A 84 -4.94 -6.98 -4.12
CA LYS A 84 -5.98 -7.71 -3.40
C LYS A 84 -6.32 -6.98 -2.10
N LEU A 85 -7.61 -6.87 -1.79
CA LEU A 85 -8.08 -6.25 -0.56
C LEU A 85 -7.54 -7.04 0.65
N ILE A 86 -6.85 -6.35 1.54
CA ILE A 86 -6.32 -6.93 2.79
C ILE A 86 -7.11 -6.42 4.01
N MET A 87 -7.52 -5.16 3.99
CA MET A 87 -8.26 -4.54 5.08
C MET A 87 -9.22 -3.48 4.54
N GLU A 88 -10.41 -3.42 5.09
CA GLU A 88 -11.43 -2.42 4.75
C GLU A 88 -11.75 -1.53 5.96
N LYS A 89 -12.35 -0.37 5.69
CA LYS A 89 -12.86 0.55 6.72
C LYS A 89 -11.81 1.01 7.74
N VAL A 90 -10.55 1.13 7.32
CA VAL A 90 -9.46 1.63 8.15
C VAL A 90 -9.65 3.13 8.37
N THR A 91 -9.55 3.60 9.60
CA THR A 91 -9.61 5.04 9.91
C THR A 91 -8.26 5.71 9.62
N SER A 92 -8.26 7.04 9.45
CA SER A 92 -7.04 7.79 9.09
C SER A 92 -5.90 7.60 10.10
N ASP A 93 -6.23 7.55 11.39
CA ASP A 93 -5.28 7.38 12.50
C ASP A 93 -4.62 6.00 12.54
N LEU A 94 -5.34 4.96 12.10
CA LEU A 94 -4.82 3.58 12.05
C LEU A 94 -4.04 3.28 10.77
N LEU A 95 -4.29 4.03 9.69
CA LEU A 95 -3.75 3.78 8.36
C LEU A 95 -2.21 3.66 8.33
N PRO A 96 -1.42 4.58 8.95
CA PRO A 96 0.04 4.44 9.00
C PRO A 96 0.47 3.17 9.75
N GLY A 97 -0.24 2.79 10.81
CA GLY A 97 0.02 1.59 11.59
C GLY A 97 -0.15 0.31 10.77
N VAL A 98 -1.25 0.22 10.01
CA VAL A 98 -1.54 -0.92 9.12
C VAL A 98 -0.45 -1.06 8.05
N VAL A 99 -0.09 0.03 7.37
CA VAL A 99 0.95 -0.02 6.33
C VAL A 99 2.30 -0.39 6.92
N ASN A 100 2.64 0.14 8.10
CA ASN A 100 3.88 -0.22 8.81
C ASN A 100 3.94 -1.70 9.18
N GLN A 101 2.84 -2.31 9.60
CA GLN A 101 2.78 -3.74 9.88
C GLN A 101 3.03 -4.57 8.61
N ILE A 102 2.40 -4.23 7.49
CA ILE A 102 2.63 -4.90 6.19
C ILE A 102 4.12 -4.83 5.81
N VAL A 103 4.74 -3.65 5.95
CA VAL A 103 6.17 -3.46 5.65
C VAL A 103 7.04 -4.29 6.60
N LYS A 104 6.73 -4.35 7.90
CA LYS A 104 7.46 -5.18 8.88
C LYS A 104 7.38 -6.67 8.56
N VAL A 105 6.21 -7.18 8.17
CA VAL A 105 6.05 -8.57 7.75
C VAL A 105 6.94 -8.88 6.54
N TYR A 106 6.99 -7.96 5.57
CA TYR A 106 7.86 -8.10 4.40
C TYR A 106 9.36 -7.96 4.74
N GLN A 107 9.74 -7.07 5.67
CA GLN A 107 11.11 -6.98 6.16
C GLN A 107 11.57 -8.27 6.82
N LYS A 108 10.71 -8.90 7.63
CA LYS A 108 10.99 -10.14 8.37
C LYS A 108 11.05 -11.36 7.46
N ASN A 109 10.13 -11.48 6.50
CA ASN A 109 9.92 -12.72 5.73
C ASN A 109 10.35 -12.63 4.25
N GLY A 110 10.70 -11.44 3.77
CA GLY A 110 11.15 -11.19 2.42
C GLY A 110 12.61 -11.60 2.20
N ARG A 111 12.91 -12.14 1.02
CA ARG A 111 14.27 -12.51 0.62
C ARG A 111 15.01 -11.30 0.05
N LYS A 112 16.34 -11.31 0.11
CA LYS A 112 17.18 -10.24 -0.46
C LYS A 112 16.86 -10.02 -1.95
N ARG A 113 16.54 -8.78 -2.34
CA ARG A 113 16.14 -8.37 -3.71
C ARG A 113 14.87 -9.04 -4.25
N GLU A 114 14.02 -9.61 -3.40
CA GLU A 114 12.73 -10.16 -3.80
C GLU A 114 11.69 -9.05 -3.88
N ARG A 115 11.00 -8.87 -5.02
CA ARG A 115 9.89 -7.91 -5.15
C ARG A 115 8.72 -8.28 -4.26
N PHE A 116 7.95 -7.30 -3.79
CA PHE A 116 6.79 -7.55 -2.93
C PHE A 116 5.73 -8.46 -3.59
N SER A 117 5.48 -8.28 -4.89
CA SER A 117 4.60 -9.17 -5.67
C SER A 117 5.04 -10.64 -5.67
N HIS A 118 6.36 -10.91 -5.73
CA HIS A 118 6.90 -12.27 -5.65
C HIS A 118 6.85 -12.81 -4.22
N PHE A 119 7.15 -11.96 -3.25
CA PHE A 119 7.00 -12.28 -1.82
C PHE A 119 5.58 -12.73 -1.52
N LEU A 120 4.54 -11.99 -1.94
CA LEU A 120 3.15 -12.37 -1.71
C LEU A 120 2.76 -13.69 -2.38
N LYS A 121 3.24 -13.96 -3.60
CA LYS A 121 2.99 -15.24 -4.29
C LYS A 121 3.58 -16.43 -3.51
N ARG A 122 4.72 -16.24 -2.86
CA ARG A 122 5.41 -17.28 -2.08
C ARG A 122 4.89 -17.39 -0.65
N PHE A 123 4.69 -16.27 0.02
CA PHE A 123 4.28 -16.19 1.42
C PHE A 123 2.79 -16.51 1.57
N GLY A 124 1.97 -16.12 0.58
CA GLY A 124 0.53 -16.31 0.59
C GLY A 124 -0.20 -15.11 1.21
N LEU A 125 -1.37 -14.81 0.65
CA LEU A 125 -2.22 -13.73 1.14
C LEU A 125 -2.78 -14.05 2.53
N ASP A 126 -3.14 -15.32 2.77
CA ASP A 126 -3.69 -15.76 4.05
C ASP A 126 -2.64 -15.76 5.17
N ALA A 127 -1.38 -16.09 4.86
CA ALA A 127 -0.29 -15.94 5.83
C ALA A 127 -0.07 -14.46 6.20
N LEU A 128 -0.20 -13.54 5.23
CA LEU A 128 -0.15 -12.11 5.52
C LEU A 128 -1.32 -11.67 6.42
N ARG A 129 -2.55 -12.14 6.15
CA ARG A 129 -3.71 -11.86 7.02
C ARG A 129 -3.48 -12.32 8.45
N ASN A 130 -2.97 -13.53 8.63
CA ASN A 130 -2.65 -14.09 9.94
C ASN A 130 -1.62 -13.23 10.71
N GLU A 131 -0.57 -12.73 10.06
CA GLU A 131 0.42 -11.85 10.69
C GLU A 131 -0.15 -10.46 11.03
N LEU A 132 -1.16 -10.01 10.29
CA LEU A 132 -1.90 -8.78 10.57
C LEU A 132 -3.00 -8.98 11.64
N ALA A 133 -3.17 -10.21 12.13
CA ALA A 133 -4.19 -10.61 13.11
C ALA A 133 -5.64 -10.28 12.67
N ILE A 134 -5.95 -10.56 11.40
CA ILE A 134 -7.25 -10.34 10.74
C ILE A 134 -7.71 -11.56 9.96
#